data_AF-A0A150GLL0-F1
#
_entry.id   AF-A0A150GLL0-F1
#
_cell.length_a   1.000
_cell.length_b   1.000
_cell.length_c   1.000
_cell.angle_alpha   90.00
_cell.angle_beta   90.00
_cell.angle_gamma   90.00
#
_symmetry.space_group_name_H-M   'P 1'
#
loop_
_entity.id
_entity.type
_entity.pdbx_description
1 polymer ?
#
loop_
_entity_poly.entity_id
_entity_poly.type
_entity_poly.pdbx_seq_one_letter_code
_entity_poly.pdbx_strand_id
1 'polypeptide(L)'
;MAVVGGAPANYAENLRKQLMQDLFEGDDLEADVTPLAENVTLSDFLGDGGVISLQDVDKDLEEFQDHDVIKGILEQGRVVKEYAREIDDKLRTVELESIQDYIQESDNMVALHDQIKTCDTILSGMEQLLAKFQSELGKVGEEIRQLQVQSQSMGTKLRNRRAAETQLGAFIEQLTVSEELVEAIMDNEVNEEYMEPLVSLDRKLRFLHEDAVARSSLARRDIEGALEKLRIKAVTKVREFMLAKVYALKRPKTNVQIIQQSVLLKYKYFMRFLRLHGADVYMEIRSEYVNVLSRILASHFRTYLGAMEKMQAAVAGPTDVLGAPEAGASGGGGAGLGALFGKTAVRATTEATFSLGERAAVLDQLDKPAIIPHMAEYEGRKFPYEVIFRNVHKLLLDTATSEFLFCADFFDEDEGLPVFRDMFGPIVAVVEGDLAANLQLP
;
A
#
# COMPACT_ATOMS: atom_id res chain seq x y z
N MET A 1 -39.93 11.62 105.11
CA MET A 1 -39.30 12.11 103.87
C MET A 1 -37.83 12.29 104.16
N ALA A 2 -37.02 11.30 103.78
CA ALA A 2 -35.59 11.27 104.07
C ALA A 2 -34.84 12.15 103.07
N VAL A 3 -33.97 13.00 103.61
CA VAL A 3 -33.14 13.99 102.90
C VAL A 3 -32.02 13.25 102.18
N VAL A 4 -31.98 13.35 100.84
CA VAL A 4 -30.89 12.83 100.00
C VAL A 4 -29.78 13.88 99.96
N GLY A 5 -28.85 13.81 100.90
CA GLY A 5 -27.61 14.59 100.91
C GLY A 5 -26.45 13.76 100.39
N GLY A 6 -26.12 13.87 99.10
CA GLY A 6 -25.01 13.11 98.51
C GLY A 6 -24.56 13.55 97.11
N ALA A 7 -25.05 14.67 96.58
CA ALA A 7 -24.80 15.08 95.20
C ALA A 7 -23.44 15.77 94.91
N PRO A 8 -22.86 16.63 95.76
CA PRO A 8 -21.66 17.39 95.38
C PRO A 8 -20.35 16.60 95.48
N ALA A 9 -20.24 15.65 96.44
CA ALA A 9 -19.02 14.85 96.62
C ALA A 9 -18.78 13.86 95.46
N ASN A 10 -19.86 13.25 94.94
CA ASN A 10 -19.78 12.30 93.83
C ASN A 10 -19.44 12.98 92.50
N TYR A 11 -19.82 14.25 92.33
CA TYR A 11 -19.48 15.01 91.12
C TYR A 11 -17.99 15.38 91.09
N ALA A 12 -17.44 15.81 92.24
CA ALA A 12 -16.02 16.13 92.36
C ALA A 12 -15.11 14.91 92.20
N GLU A 13 -15.51 13.74 92.70
CA GLU A 13 -14.76 12.50 92.52
C GLU A 13 -14.73 12.02 91.06
N ASN A 14 -15.86 12.17 90.35
CA ASN A 14 -15.95 11.81 88.93
C ASN A 14 -15.16 12.78 88.05
N LEU A 15 -15.21 14.08 88.33
CA LEU A 15 -14.42 15.07 87.61
C LEU A 15 -12.90 14.85 87.80
N ARG A 16 -12.48 14.47 89.02
CA ARG A 16 -11.09 14.11 89.32
C ARG A 16 -10.64 12.85 88.59
N LYS A 17 -11.49 11.83 88.49
CA LYS A 17 -11.20 10.61 87.71
C LYS A 17 -11.09 10.89 86.22
N GLN A 18 -11.96 11.74 85.69
CA GLN A 18 -11.98 12.09 84.28
C GLN A 18 -10.77 12.95 83.90
N LEU A 19 -10.40 13.92 84.73
CA LEU A 19 -9.17 14.71 84.55
C LEU A 19 -7.90 13.86 84.67
N MET A 20 -7.85 12.85 85.56
CA MET A 20 -6.71 11.93 85.59
C MET A 20 -6.69 10.98 84.38
N GLN A 21 -7.82 10.65 83.78
CA GLN A 21 -7.82 9.82 82.57
C GLN A 21 -7.33 10.60 81.35
N ASP A 22 -7.77 11.85 81.18
CA ASP A 22 -7.36 12.71 80.07
C ASP A 22 -5.89 13.16 80.18
N LEU A 23 -5.32 13.26 81.39
CA LEU A 23 -3.91 13.63 81.59
C LEU A 23 -2.93 12.48 81.25
N PHE A 24 -3.40 11.23 81.24
CA PHE A 24 -2.58 10.03 81.05
C PHE A 24 -2.82 9.32 79.71
N GLU A 25 -3.81 9.73 78.90
CA GLU A 25 -4.09 9.19 77.56
C GLU A 25 -3.62 10.11 76.41
N GLY A 26 -2.84 11.16 76.70
CA GLY A 26 -2.25 12.05 75.70
C GLY A 26 -0.87 11.57 75.20
N ASP A 27 -0.84 11.14 73.94
CA ASP A 27 0.31 10.84 73.08
C ASP A 27 1.21 9.64 73.48
N ASP A 28 1.04 8.56 72.69
CA ASP A 28 2.05 7.54 72.43
C ASP A 28 3.32 8.19 71.84
N LEU A 29 4.15 8.75 72.70
CA LEU A 29 5.56 9.00 72.42
C LEU A 29 6.32 7.74 72.83
N GLU A 30 6.81 6.98 71.84
CA GLU A 30 7.75 5.88 72.03
C GLU A 30 8.97 6.37 72.82
N ALA A 31 8.96 6.13 74.13
CA ALA A 31 10.10 6.37 75.01
C ALA A 31 10.83 5.05 75.26
N ASP A 32 12.05 4.99 74.73
CA ASP A 32 13.06 3.96 74.93
C ASP A 32 13.33 3.77 76.44
N VAL A 33 12.96 2.61 76.99
CA VAL A 33 13.14 2.29 78.41
C VAL A 33 14.48 1.59 78.61
N THR A 34 15.49 2.33 79.09
CA THR A 34 16.65 1.75 79.78
C THR A 34 16.35 1.66 81.29
N PRO A 35 16.45 0.49 81.95
CA PRO A 35 16.20 0.38 83.38
C PRO A 35 17.47 0.72 84.17
N LEU A 36 17.36 1.62 85.15
CA LEU A 36 18.33 1.78 86.22
C LEU A 36 17.63 1.55 87.57
N ALA A 37 18.33 0.86 88.44
CA ALA A 37 17.84 0.16 89.60
C ALA A 37 17.73 1.03 90.87
N GLU A 38 17.05 0.43 91.86
CA GLU A 38 17.17 0.62 93.32
C GLU A 38 16.24 1.64 94.04
N ASN A 39 15.14 1.09 94.56
CA ASN A 39 14.76 1.00 95.98
C ASN A 39 14.98 2.21 96.90
N VAL A 40 13.89 2.89 97.25
CA VAL A 40 13.63 3.34 98.64
C VAL A 40 12.15 3.15 98.94
N THR A 41 11.82 2.32 99.93
CA THR A 41 10.45 2.05 100.38
C THR A 41 10.13 2.81 101.66
N LEU A 42 8.91 3.35 101.74
CA LEU A 42 8.33 4.16 102.83
C LEU A 42 8.33 3.50 104.23
N SER A 43 8.78 2.26 104.36
CA SER A 43 8.92 1.53 105.63
C SER A 43 10.14 1.94 106.45
N ASP A 44 11.09 2.70 105.89
CA ASP A 44 12.23 3.25 106.63
C ASP A 44 11.87 4.51 107.43
N PHE A 45 10.73 5.14 107.15
CA PHE A 45 10.40 6.46 107.69
C PHE A 45 9.41 6.43 108.87
N LEU A 46 8.76 5.30 109.15
CA LEU A 46 7.74 5.20 110.20
C LEU A 46 7.96 3.97 111.08
N GLY A 47 8.88 4.12 112.03
CA GLY A 47 9.08 3.16 113.12
C GLY A 47 7.84 3.03 114.02
N ASP A 48 7.56 1.77 114.38
CA ASP A 48 6.42 1.27 115.14
C ASP A 48 6.35 1.81 116.59
N GLY A 49 5.16 1.70 117.19
CA GLY A 49 4.70 2.43 118.36
C GLY A 49 5.58 2.45 119.63
N GLY A 50 5.59 3.63 120.26
CA GLY A 50 5.61 3.77 121.71
C GLY A 50 6.93 4.18 122.37
N VAL A 51 6.88 5.32 123.08
CA VAL A 51 7.89 5.96 123.94
C VAL A 51 8.84 6.90 123.18
N ILE A 52 8.50 8.21 123.18
CA ILE A 52 9.40 9.29 122.76
C ILE A 52 10.65 9.23 123.66
N SER A 53 11.77 8.78 123.09
CA SER A 53 13.07 8.80 123.75
C SER A 53 13.57 10.25 123.80
N LEU A 54 14.07 10.71 124.95
CA LEU A 54 14.70 12.04 125.06
C LEU A 54 15.89 12.22 124.11
N GLN A 55 16.48 11.13 123.60
CA GLN A 55 17.60 11.17 122.65
C GLN A 55 17.20 11.64 121.25
N ASP A 56 15.94 11.45 120.84
CA ASP A 56 15.49 11.89 119.51
C ASP A 56 15.22 13.40 119.51
N VAL A 57 14.79 13.97 120.65
CA VAL A 57 14.60 15.42 120.83
C VAL A 57 15.93 16.17 120.86
N ASP A 58 16.97 15.59 121.49
CA ASP A 58 18.32 16.19 121.53
C ASP A 58 18.98 16.19 120.14
N LYS A 59 18.71 15.16 119.32
CA LYS A 59 19.23 15.07 117.94
C LYS A 59 18.58 16.10 117.01
N ASP A 60 17.25 16.27 117.13
CA ASP A 60 16.53 17.32 116.41
C ASP A 60 16.99 18.73 116.87
N LEU A 61 17.32 18.91 118.15
CA LEU A 61 17.84 20.18 118.69
C LEU A 61 19.26 20.53 118.21
N GLU A 62 20.13 19.53 117.99
CA GLU A 62 21.47 19.74 117.39
C GLU A 62 21.38 20.04 115.89
N GLU A 63 20.48 19.39 115.16
CA GLU A 63 20.35 19.56 113.70
C GLU A 63 19.71 20.92 113.32
N PHE A 64 18.75 21.40 114.12
CA PHE A 64 18.07 22.68 113.88
C PHE A 64 18.70 23.88 114.61
N GLN A 65 19.85 23.69 115.27
CA GLN A 65 20.51 24.72 116.09
C GLN A 65 21.02 25.93 115.29
N ASP A 66 21.34 25.73 114.00
CA ASP A 66 21.92 26.75 113.12
C ASP A 66 20.96 27.31 112.07
N HIS A 67 19.68 26.97 112.14
CA HIS A 67 18.70 27.52 111.19
C HIS A 67 18.37 28.98 111.57
N ASP A 68 18.85 29.95 110.76
CA ASP A 68 18.69 31.40 111.01
C ASP A 68 17.25 31.84 111.30
N VAL A 69 16.29 31.15 110.68
CA VAL A 69 14.85 31.38 110.89
C VAL A 69 14.43 30.99 112.32
N ILE A 70 14.95 29.90 112.88
CA ILE A 70 14.60 29.40 114.22
C ILE A 70 15.25 30.29 115.30
N LYS A 71 16.49 30.74 115.10
CA LYS A 71 17.14 31.74 115.98
C LYS A 71 16.33 33.05 116.04
N GLY A 72 15.89 33.57 114.89
CA GLY A 72 15.06 34.79 114.83
C GLY A 72 13.68 34.66 115.48
N ILE A 73 13.08 33.46 115.50
CA ILE A 73 11.80 33.19 116.16
C ILE A 73 11.94 33.15 117.69
N LEU A 74 13.03 32.53 118.18
CA LEU A 74 13.34 32.44 119.61
C LEU A 74 13.76 33.79 120.22
N GLU A 75 14.48 34.63 119.49
CA GLU A 75 14.83 36.01 119.93
C GLU A 75 13.60 36.91 120.10
N GLN A 76 12.53 36.66 119.34
CA GLN A 76 11.24 37.33 119.49
C GLN A 76 10.38 36.76 120.63
N GLY A 77 10.88 35.75 121.37
CA GLY A 77 10.22 35.15 122.53
C GLY A 77 8.97 34.32 122.20
N ARG A 78 8.79 33.89 120.95
CA ARG A 78 7.63 33.08 120.52
C ARG A 78 7.99 31.60 120.40
N VAL A 79 7.02 30.73 120.69
CA VAL A 79 7.19 29.27 120.62
C VAL A 79 7.23 28.85 119.14
N VAL A 80 8.26 28.10 118.72
CA VAL A 80 8.49 27.69 117.31
C VAL A 80 7.27 26.99 116.70
N LYS A 81 6.52 26.20 117.48
CA LYS A 81 5.26 25.55 117.04
C LYS A 81 4.14 26.54 116.74
N GLU A 82 4.07 27.67 117.42
CA GLU A 82 3.06 28.71 117.16
C GLU A 82 3.39 29.48 115.89
N TYR A 83 4.68 29.75 115.64
CA TYR A 83 5.13 30.39 114.40
C TYR A 83 5.03 29.48 113.17
N ALA A 84 5.29 28.17 113.32
CA ALA A 84 5.05 27.19 112.27
C ALA A 84 3.55 27.12 111.92
N ARG A 85 2.66 27.19 112.92
CA ARG A 85 1.21 27.34 112.68
C ARG A 85 0.86 28.65 111.97
N GLU A 86 1.45 29.78 112.36
CA GLU A 86 1.23 31.05 111.65
C GLU A 86 1.72 31.00 110.19
N ILE A 87 2.82 30.28 109.90
CA ILE A 87 3.32 30.10 108.53
C ILE A 87 2.42 29.14 107.75
N ASP A 88 2.00 28.02 108.33
CA ASP A 88 1.06 27.10 107.68
C ASP A 88 -0.28 27.80 107.39
N ASP A 89 -0.73 28.68 108.28
CA ASP A 89 -1.93 29.49 108.06
C ASP A 89 -1.71 30.55 106.96
N LYS A 90 -0.50 31.14 106.88
CA LYS A 90 -0.11 32.04 105.77
C LYS A 90 0.03 31.32 104.44
N LEU A 91 0.59 30.11 104.45
CA LEU A 91 0.74 29.29 103.25
C LEU A 91 -0.63 28.86 102.75
N ARG A 92 -1.51 28.39 103.63
CA ARG A 92 -2.89 28.06 103.29
C ARG A 92 -3.67 29.26 102.78
N THR A 93 -3.43 30.46 103.30
CA THR A 93 -4.09 31.67 102.77
C THR A 93 -3.57 32.02 101.37
N VAL A 94 -2.27 31.94 101.11
CA VAL A 94 -1.70 32.17 99.76
C VAL A 94 -2.11 31.07 98.77
N GLU A 95 -2.20 29.82 99.21
CA GLU A 95 -2.70 28.71 98.41
C GLU A 95 -4.18 28.91 98.06
N LEU A 96 -4.99 29.33 99.03
CA LEU A 96 -6.40 29.66 98.79
C LEU A 96 -6.54 30.87 97.87
N GLU A 97 -5.70 31.90 98.02
CA GLU A 97 -5.65 33.06 97.11
C GLU A 97 -5.23 32.66 95.69
N SER A 98 -4.19 31.83 95.54
CA SER A 98 -3.74 31.36 94.22
C SER A 98 -4.77 30.45 93.56
N ILE A 99 -5.40 29.54 94.32
CA ILE A 99 -6.52 28.72 93.82
C ILE A 99 -7.67 29.65 93.40
N GLN A 100 -7.94 30.71 94.16
CA GLN A 100 -8.99 31.66 93.86
C GLN A 100 -8.66 32.52 92.63
N ASP A 101 -7.40 32.85 92.38
CA ASP A 101 -6.93 33.51 91.16
C ASP A 101 -7.03 32.57 89.96
N TYR A 102 -6.63 31.30 90.10
CA TYR A 102 -6.84 30.29 89.06
C TYR A 102 -8.31 30.04 88.78
N ILE A 103 -9.17 30.04 89.79
CA ILE A 103 -10.63 29.92 89.62
C ILE A 103 -11.18 31.17 88.92
N GLN A 104 -10.72 32.37 89.27
CA GLN A 104 -11.14 33.61 88.61
C GLN A 104 -10.70 33.65 87.14
N GLU A 105 -9.47 33.24 86.83
CA GLU A 105 -8.94 33.22 85.46
C GLU A 105 -9.32 31.95 84.70
N SER A 106 -9.92 30.96 85.37
CA SER A 106 -10.33 29.68 84.74
C SER A 106 -11.31 29.91 83.60
N ASP A 107 -12.24 30.86 83.75
CA ASP A 107 -13.22 31.19 82.71
C ASP A 107 -12.54 31.74 81.45
N ASN A 108 -11.49 32.55 81.61
CA ASN A 108 -10.71 33.08 80.48
C ASN A 108 -9.84 32.00 79.83
N MET A 109 -9.25 31.11 80.62
CA MET A 109 -8.46 29.97 80.12
C MET A 109 -9.35 28.97 79.36
N VAL A 110 -10.55 28.71 79.88
CA VAL A 110 -11.56 27.87 79.22
C VAL A 110 -12.04 28.54 77.93
N ALA A 111 -12.28 29.86 77.94
CA ALA A 111 -12.66 30.60 76.73
C ALA A 111 -11.57 30.57 75.65
N LEU A 112 -10.30 30.72 76.02
CA LEU A 112 -9.16 30.60 75.10
C LEU A 112 -9.03 29.18 74.56
N HIS A 113 -9.17 28.17 75.42
CA HIS A 113 -9.14 26.76 75.02
C HIS A 113 -10.27 26.45 74.04
N ASP A 114 -11.48 26.95 74.28
CA ASP A 114 -12.61 26.82 73.35
C ASP A 114 -12.33 27.51 72.01
N GLN A 115 -11.68 28.69 72.01
CA GLN A 115 -11.28 29.37 70.78
C GLN A 115 -10.22 28.59 69.99
N ILE A 116 -9.21 28.04 70.67
CA ILE A 116 -8.17 27.20 70.05
C ILE A 116 -8.82 25.95 69.47
N LYS A 117 -9.67 25.29 70.24
CA LYS A 117 -10.40 24.10 69.81
C LYS A 117 -11.32 24.40 68.62
N THR A 118 -11.91 25.59 68.59
CA THR A 118 -12.69 26.06 67.43
C THR A 118 -11.80 26.27 66.21
N CYS A 119 -10.62 26.87 66.36
CA CYS A 119 -9.65 27.03 65.27
C CYS A 119 -9.13 25.69 64.75
N ASP A 120 -8.83 24.74 65.64
CA ASP A 120 -8.43 23.38 65.27
C ASP A 120 -9.54 22.65 64.53
N THR A 121 -10.80 22.83 64.95
CA THR A 121 -11.95 22.26 64.25
C THR A 121 -12.06 22.85 62.83
N ILE A 122 -11.83 24.16 62.66
CA ILE A 122 -11.85 24.82 61.35
C ILE A 122 -10.69 24.34 60.48
N LEU A 123 -9.48 24.26 61.04
CA LEU A 123 -8.28 23.80 60.34
C LEU A 123 -8.42 22.33 59.93
N SER A 124 -8.94 21.47 60.80
CA SER A 124 -9.27 20.08 60.50
C SER A 124 -10.30 19.98 59.38
N GLY A 125 -11.31 20.86 59.38
CA GLY A 125 -12.28 20.96 58.27
C GLY A 125 -11.64 21.36 56.94
N MET A 126 -10.71 22.32 56.94
CA MET A 126 -9.96 22.72 55.75
C MET A 126 -9.01 21.61 55.27
N GLU A 127 -8.35 20.91 56.17
CA GLU A 127 -7.48 19.77 55.85
C GLU A 127 -8.28 18.63 55.20
N GLN A 128 -9.43 18.25 55.77
CA GLN A 128 -10.30 17.24 55.17
C GLN A 128 -10.81 17.65 53.79
N LEU A 129 -11.16 18.93 53.60
CA LEU A 129 -11.58 19.44 52.31
C LEU A 129 -10.44 19.37 51.27
N LEU A 130 -9.23 19.79 51.65
CA LEU A 130 -8.05 19.73 50.78
C LEU A 130 -7.63 18.30 50.45
N ALA A 131 -7.66 17.39 51.44
CA ALA A 131 -7.39 15.97 51.24
C ALA A 131 -8.42 15.34 50.27
N LYS A 132 -9.69 15.73 50.39
CA LYS A 132 -10.73 15.31 49.45
C LYS A 132 -10.50 15.86 48.05
N PHE A 133 -10.17 17.15 47.90
CA PHE A 133 -9.82 17.75 46.60
C PHE A 133 -8.59 17.10 45.98
N GLN A 134 -7.55 16.81 46.75
CA GLN A 134 -6.36 16.09 46.30
C GLN A 134 -6.72 14.68 45.82
N SER A 135 -7.56 13.95 46.56
CA SER A 135 -8.03 12.62 46.17
C SER A 135 -8.85 12.68 44.88
N GLU A 136 -9.77 13.64 44.75
CA GLU A 136 -10.58 13.82 43.56
C GLU A 136 -9.74 14.21 42.34
N LEU A 137 -8.78 15.13 42.48
CA LEU A 137 -7.83 15.47 41.41
C LEU A 137 -6.94 14.28 41.04
N GLY A 138 -6.53 13.46 42.00
CA GLY A 138 -5.79 12.22 41.76
C GLY A 138 -6.60 11.21 40.96
N LYS A 139 -7.87 11.01 41.33
CA LYS A 139 -8.81 10.13 40.61
C LYS A 139 -9.07 10.64 39.20
N VAL A 140 -9.40 11.92 39.04
CA VAL A 140 -9.63 12.54 37.72
C VAL A 140 -8.36 12.49 36.86
N GLY A 141 -7.18 12.74 37.45
CA GLY A 141 -5.90 12.62 36.75
C GLY A 141 -5.63 11.19 36.26
N GLU A 142 -5.96 10.19 37.07
CA GLU A 142 -5.83 8.78 36.68
C GLU A 142 -6.86 8.38 35.63
N GLU A 143 -8.11 8.83 35.74
CA GLU A 143 -9.14 8.62 34.72
C GLU A 143 -8.74 9.24 33.37
N ILE A 144 -8.22 10.48 33.38
CA ILE A 144 -7.71 11.15 32.17
C ILE A 144 -6.55 10.36 31.57
N ARG A 145 -5.61 9.90 32.41
CA ARG A 145 -4.48 9.08 31.95
C ARG A 145 -4.98 7.77 31.35
N GLN A 146 -5.95 7.11 31.98
CA GLN A 146 -6.54 5.87 31.50
C GLN A 146 -7.25 6.08 30.15
N LEU A 147 -8.04 7.15 30.01
CA LEU A 147 -8.69 7.53 28.76
C LEU A 147 -7.66 7.87 27.67
N GLN A 148 -6.56 8.53 28.01
CA GLN A 148 -5.50 8.84 27.06
C GLN A 148 -4.81 7.57 26.55
N VAL A 149 -4.47 6.62 27.43
CA VAL A 149 -3.90 5.32 27.06
C VAL A 149 -4.88 4.52 26.20
N GLN A 150 -6.16 4.49 26.58
CA GLN A 150 -7.19 3.83 25.78
C GLN A 150 -7.36 4.46 24.40
N SER A 151 -7.37 5.79 24.30
CA SER A 151 -7.47 6.52 23.04
C SER A 151 -6.28 6.22 22.12
N GLN A 152 -5.05 6.20 22.66
CA GLN A 152 -3.86 5.81 21.89
C GLN A 152 -3.92 4.34 21.43
N SER A 153 -4.33 3.43 22.32
CA SER A 153 -4.51 2.01 21.99
C SER A 153 -5.59 1.79 20.91
N MET A 154 -6.70 2.53 20.99
CA MET A 154 -7.73 2.48 19.95
C MET A 154 -7.23 3.08 18.63
N GLY A 155 -6.45 4.16 18.68
CA GLY A 155 -5.83 4.77 17.51
C GLY A 155 -4.89 3.81 16.77
N THR A 156 -4.06 3.06 17.50
CA THR A 156 -3.17 2.04 16.89
C THR A 156 -3.97 0.88 16.32
N LYS A 157 -4.97 0.36 17.04
CA LYS A 157 -5.88 -0.68 16.53
C LYS A 157 -6.61 -0.25 15.26
N LEU A 158 -7.12 0.99 15.21
CA LEU A 158 -7.79 1.54 14.04
C LEU A 158 -6.83 1.61 12.85
N ARG A 159 -5.61 2.10 13.05
CA ARG A 159 -4.59 2.20 12.00
C ARG A 159 -4.23 0.83 11.43
N ASN A 160 -4.03 -0.16 12.30
CA ASN A 160 -3.73 -1.53 11.90
C ASN A 160 -4.91 -2.16 11.14
N ARG A 161 -6.15 -1.94 11.60
CA ARG A 161 -7.35 -2.42 10.90
C ARG A 161 -7.51 -1.79 9.52
N ARG A 162 -7.31 -0.48 9.38
CA ARG A 162 -7.36 0.21 8.06
C ARG A 162 -6.28 -0.28 7.11
N ALA A 163 -5.06 -0.48 7.60
CA ALA A 163 -3.97 -1.02 6.80
C ALA A 163 -4.31 -2.44 6.30
N ALA A 164 -4.81 -3.30 7.19
CA ALA A 164 -5.24 -4.65 6.84
C ALA A 164 -6.43 -4.65 5.87
N GLU A 165 -7.43 -3.79 6.11
CA GLU A 165 -8.59 -3.60 5.24
C GLU A 165 -8.18 -3.18 3.83
N THR A 166 -7.22 -2.26 3.69
CA THR A 166 -6.74 -1.81 2.38
C THR A 166 -6.05 -2.95 1.63
N GLN A 167 -5.20 -3.73 2.30
CA GLN A 167 -4.49 -4.86 1.70
C GLN A 167 -5.43 -6.01 1.34
N LEU A 168 -6.33 -6.37 2.25
CA LEU A 168 -7.33 -7.42 2.02
C LEU A 168 -8.34 -7.00 0.96
N GLY A 169 -8.77 -5.73 0.97
CA GLY A 169 -9.66 -5.16 -0.03
C GLY A 169 -9.06 -5.27 -1.43
N ALA A 170 -7.82 -4.80 -1.61
CA ALA A 170 -7.12 -4.91 -2.89
C ALA A 170 -6.97 -6.37 -3.36
N PHE A 171 -6.69 -7.30 -2.43
CA PHE A 171 -6.60 -8.73 -2.74
C PHE A 171 -7.95 -9.31 -3.17
N ILE A 172 -9.04 -8.97 -2.46
CA ILE A 172 -10.39 -9.42 -2.77
C ILE A 172 -10.88 -8.82 -4.09
N GLU A 173 -10.63 -7.55 -4.38
CA GLU A 173 -11.00 -6.91 -5.65
C GLU A 173 -10.32 -7.59 -6.85
N GLN A 174 -9.06 -8.00 -6.70
CA GLN A 174 -8.32 -8.71 -7.75
C GLN A 174 -8.80 -10.15 -7.93
N LEU A 175 -9.24 -10.80 -6.84
CA LEU A 175 -9.69 -12.17 -6.85
C LEU A 175 -11.18 -12.32 -7.26
N THR A 176 -12.02 -11.34 -6.91
CA THR A 176 -13.46 -11.39 -7.19
C THR A 176 -13.73 -11.24 -8.69
N VAL A 177 -14.59 -12.10 -9.22
CA VAL A 177 -15.08 -12.02 -10.60
C VAL A 177 -16.44 -11.33 -10.55
N SER A 178 -16.54 -10.13 -11.10
CA SER A 178 -17.82 -9.40 -11.18
C SER A 178 -18.77 -10.10 -12.14
N GLU A 179 -20.06 -10.13 -11.80
CA GLU A 179 -21.10 -10.70 -12.66
C GLU A 179 -21.17 -9.98 -14.01
N GLU A 180 -21.00 -8.66 -14.01
CA GLU A 180 -20.87 -7.85 -15.22
C GLU A 180 -19.74 -8.34 -16.16
N LEU A 181 -18.61 -8.79 -15.61
CA LEU A 181 -17.50 -9.32 -16.41
C LEU A 181 -17.87 -10.68 -17.02
N VAL A 182 -18.62 -11.50 -16.28
CA VAL A 182 -19.11 -12.80 -16.77
C VAL A 182 -20.10 -12.57 -17.91
N GLU A 183 -21.11 -11.74 -17.71
CA GLU A 183 -22.09 -11.39 -18.75
C GLU A 183 -21.41 -10.78 -19.97
N ALA A 184 -20.47 -9.84 -19.76
CA ALA A 184 -19.74 -9.24 -20.86
C ALA A 184 -18.94 -10.26 -21.69
N ILE A 185 -18.31 -11.25 -21.05
CA ILE A 185 -17.56 -12.28 -21.78
C ILE A 185 -18.52 -13.25 -22.48
N MET A 186 -19.59 -13.65 -21.81
CA MET A 186 -20.53 -14.67 -22.27
C MET A 186 -21.43 -14.16 -23.40
N ASP A 187 -22.05 -12.99 -23.22
CA ASP A 187 -23.19 -12.56 -24.03
C ASP A 187 -22.83 -11.46 -25.03
N ASN A 188 -21.88 -10.57 -24.74
CA ASN A 188 -21.54 -9.48 -25.67
C ASN A 188 -20.83 -9.97 -26.93
N GLU A 189 -21.07 -9.29 -28.04
CA GLU A 189 -20.36 -9.54 -29.30
C GLU A 189 -18.88 -9.11 -29.22
N VAL A 190 -18.03 -9.77 -30.00
CA VAL A 190 -16.59 -9.47 -30.03
C VAL A 190 -16.35 -8.21 -30.87
N ASN A 191 -16.29 -7.06 -30.20
CA ASN A 191 -16.05 -5.73 -30.78
C ASN A 191 -14.83 -5.05 -30.13
N GLU A 192 -14.55 -3.79 -30.49
CA GLU A 192 -13.46 -3.00 -29.86
C GLU A 192 -13.69 -2.88 -28.33
N GLU A 193 -14.93 -2.71 -27.89
CA GLU A 193 -15.33 -2.67 -26.48
C GLU A 193 -15.07 -4.00 -25.74
N TYR A 194 -15.02 -5.13 -26.46
CA TYR A 194 -14.72 -6.44 -25.88
C TYR A 194 -13.26 -6.55 -25.41
N MET A 195 -12.38 -5.62 -25.82
CA MET A 195 -11.00 -5.56 -25.35
C MET A 195 -10.92 -5.30 -23.84
N GLU A 196 -11.78 -4.43 -23.29
CA GLU A 196 -11.74 -4.08 -21.86
C GLU A 196 -12.04 -5.27 -20.94
N PRO A 197 -13.14 -6.04 -21.13
CA PRO A 197 -13.37 -7.30 -20.42
C PRO A 197 -12.21 -8.28 -20.56
N LEU A 198 -11.60 -8.37 -21.74
CA LEU A 198 -10.48 -9.29 -22.01
C LEU A 198 -9.21 -8.89 -21.24
N VAL A 199 -8.92 -7.59 -21.14
CA VAL A 199 -7.82 -7.05 -20.32
C VAL A 199 -8.08 -7.31 -18.83
N SER A 200 -9.32 -7.11 -18.37
CA SER A 200 -9.70 -7.40 -16.99
C SER A 200 -9.52 -8.89 -16.66
N LEU A 201 -9.96 -9.78 -17.57
CA LEU A 201 -9.77 -11.23 -17.44
C LEU A 201 -8.28 -11.62 -17.42
N ASP A 202 -7.47 -11.07 -18.33
CA ASP A 202 -6.03 -11.33 -18.38
C ASP A 202 -5.34 -10.91 -17.06
N ARG A 203 -5.65 -9.73 -16.52
CA ARG A 203 -5.12 -9.28 -15.22
C ARG A 203 -5.45 -10.26 -14.10
N LYS A 204 -6.70 -10.76 -14.04
CA LYS A 204 -7.12 -11.72 -13.02
C LYS A 204 -6.44 -13.08 -13.16
N LEU A 205 -6.28 -13.56 -14.40
CA LEU A 205 -5.59 -14.81 -14.69
C LEU A 205 -4.09 -14.72 -14.33
N ARG A 206 -3.44 -13.59 -14.65
CA ARG A 206 -2.03 -13.35 -14.28
C ARG A 206 -1.86 -13.23 -12.78
N PHE A 207 -2.74 -12.49 -12.09
CA PHE A 207 -2.69 -12.37 -10.63
C PHE A 207 -2.70 -13.74 -9.95
N LEU A 208 -3.59 -14.64 -10.39
CA LEU A 208 -3.66 -16.02 -9.90
C LEU A 208 -2.40 -16.86 -10.18
N HIS A 209 -1.70 -16.59 -11.27
CA HIS A 209 -0.48 -17.29 -11.66
C HIS A 209 0.79 -16.68 -11.08
N GLU A 210 0.87 -15.37 -10.88
CA GLU A 210 2.09 -14.64 -10.50
C GLU A 210 2.20 -14.45 -8.98
N ASP A 211 1.09 -14.19 -8.28
CA ASP A 211 1.13 -13.92 -6.84
C ASP A 211 1.21 -15.20 -6.00
N ALA A 212 2.31 -15.34 -5.25
CA ALA A 212 2.57 -16.49 -4.38
C ALA A 212 1.49 -16.67 -3.29
N VAL A 213 0.92 -15.57 -2.77
CA VAL A 213 -0.13 -15.61 -1.74
C VAL A 213 -1.42 -16.14 -2.34
N ALA A 214 -1.81 -15.62 -3.51
CA ALA A 214 -2.97 -16.09 -4.25
C ALA A 214 -2.85 -17.58 -4.62
N ARG A 215 -1.66 -18.04 -5.06
CA ARG A 215 -1.42 -19.46 -5.39
C ARG A 215 -1.66 -20.41 -4.22
N SER A 216 -1.33 -19.99 -3.00
CA SER A 216 -1.45 -20.82 -1.79
C SER A 216 -2.83 -20.76 -1.12
N SER A 217 -3.70 -19.86 -1.59
CA SER A 217 -5.01 -19.61 -0.96
C SER A 217 -6.06 -20.68 -1.34
N LEU A 218 -7.01 -20.95 -0.44
CA LEU A 218 -8.15 -21.82 -0.72
C LEU A 218 -9.13 -21.16 -1.71
N ALA A 219 -9.26 -19.83 -1.66
CA ALA A 219 -10.15 -19.07 -2.53
C ALA A 219 -9.74 -19.15 -4.02
N ARG A 220 -8.46 -19.44 -4.31
CA ARG A 220 -8.03 -19.81 -5.66
C ARG A 220 -8.79 -21.03 -6.18
N ARG A 221 -8.91 -22.11 -5.43
CA ARG A 221 -9.54 -23.35 -5.94
C ARG A 221 -10.98 -23.14 -6.36
N ASP A 222 -11.69 -22.28 -5.65
CA ASP A 222 -13.10 -21.99 -5.93
C ASP A 222 -13.25 -21.12 -7.20
N ILE A 223 -12.31 -20.21 -7.45
CA ILE A 223 -12.40 -19.21 -8.53
C ILE A 223 -11.67 -19.67 -9.80
N GLU A 224 -10.61 -20.47 -9.67
CA GLU A 224 -9.82 -21.01 -10.78
C GLU A 224 -10.70 -21.76 -11.77
N GLY A 225 -11.63 -22.59 -11.30
CA GLY A 225 -12.57 -23.30 -12.18
C GLY A 225 -13.52 -22.37 -12.95
N ALA A 226 -13.94 -21.25 -12.36
CA ALA A 226 -14.79 -20.27 -13.03
C ALA A 226 -14.00 -19.44 -14.06
N LEU A 227 -12.81 -18.97 -13.69
CA LEU A 227 -11.93 -18.22 -14.57
C LEU A 227 -11.43 -19.06 -15.74
N GLU A 228 -11.16 -20.35 -15.53
CA GLU A 228 -10.78 -21.27 -16.60
C GLU A 228 -11.90 -21.45 -17.62
N LYS A 229 -13.15 -21.57 -17.16
CA LYS A 229 -14.33 -21.61 -18.05
C LYS A 229 -14.50 -20.31 -18.84
N LEU A 230 -14.32 -19.17 -18.18
CA LEU A 230 -14.34 -17.85 -18.82
C LEU A 230 -13.22 -17.73 -19.86
N ARG A 231 -12.01 -18.18 -19.53
CA ARG A 231 -10.87 -18.24 -20.47
C ARG A 231 -11.21 -19.05 -21.70
N ILE A 232 -11.72 -20.28 -21.53
CA ILE A 232 -12.10 -21.16 -22.65
C ILE A 232 -13.18 -20.50 -23.52
N LYS A 233 -14.18 -19.86 -22.92
CA LYS A 233 -15.23 -19.16 -23.66
C LYS A 233 -14.69 -17.96 -24.43
N ALA A 234 -13.89 -17.11 -23.78
CA ALA A 234 -13.27 -15.94 -24.39
C ALA A 234 -12.36 -16.35 -25.56
N VAL A 235 -11.51 -17.36 -25.37
CA VAL A 235 -10.64 -17.91 -26.42
C VAL A 235 -11.47 -18.42 -27.60
N THR A 236 -12.55 -19.17 -27.37
CA THR A 236 -13.43 -19.67 -28.43
C THR A 236 -14.08 -18.53 -29.22
N LYS A 237 -14.63 -17.51 -28.55
CA LYS A 237 -15.27 -16.36 -29.22
C LYS A 237 -14.27 -15.53 -30.02
N VAL A 238 -13.10 -15.24 -29.43
CA VAL A 238 -12.03 -14.51 -30.11
C VAL A 238 -11.52 -15.31 -31.31
N ARG A 239 -11.42 -16.64 -31.20
CA ARG A 239 -11.06 -17.52 -32.32
C ARG A 239 -12.04 -17.39 -33.48
N GLU A 240 -13.33 -17.55 -33.23
CA GLU A 240 -14.36 -17.45 -34.27
C GLU A 240 -14.33 -16.09 -34.96
N PHE A 241 -14.21 -15.01 -34.18
CA PHE A 241 -14.09 -13.65 -34.72
C PHE A 241 -12.84 -13.48 -35.58
N MET A 242 -11.67 -13.88 -35.08
CA MET A 242 -10.41 -13.72 -35.79
C MET A 242 -10.36 -14.55 -37.08
N LEU A 243 -10.81 -15.82 -37.04
CA LEU A 243 -10.91 -16.65 -38.24
C LEU A 243 -11.88 -16.04 -39.26
N ALA A 244 -13.01 -15.47 -38.82
CA ALA A 244 -13.93 -14.78 -39.72
C ALA A 244 -13.25 -13.58 -40.42
N LYS A 245 -12.41 -12.81 -39.71
CA LYS A 245 -11.62 -11.71 -40.30
C LYS A 245 -10.55 -12.23 -41.27
N VAL A 246 -9.85 -13.31 -40.94
CA VAL A 246 -8.87 -13.95 -41.84
C VAL A 246 -9.57 -14.45 -43.11
N TYR A 247 -10.75 -15.06 -43.00
CA TYR A 247 -11.52 -15.51 -44.17
C TYR A 247 -12.13 -14.36 -44.97
N ALA A 248 -12.35 -13.19 -44.38
CA ALA A 248 -12.75 -12.01 -45.13
C ALA A 248 -11.68 -11.59 -46.16
N LEU A 249 -10.40 -11.88 -45.90
CA LEU A 249 -9.30 -11.64 -46.86
C LEU A 249 -9.44 -12.48 -48.14
N LYS A 250 -10.10 -13.65 -48.08
CA LYS A 250 -10.35 -14.51 -49.26
C LYS A 250 -11.35 -13.89 -50.25
N ARG A 251 -12.08 -12.84 -49.87
CA ARG A 251 -13.12 -12.27 -50.73
C ARG A 251 -12.48 -11.59 -51.95
N PRO A 252 -12.95 -11.90 -53.18
CA PRO A 252 -12.38 -11.31 -54.40
C PRO A 252 -12.61 -9.79 -54.44
N LYS A 253 -11.71 -9.05 -55.09
CA LYS A 253 -11.70 -7.57 -55.22
C LYS A 253 -11.48 -6.79 -53.92
N THR A 254 -11.05 -7.48 -52.86
CA THR A 254 -10.72 -6.85 -51.59
C THR A 254 -9.28 -6.33 -51.63
N ASN A 255 -9.06 -5.08 -51.21
CA ASN A 255 -7.71 -4.60 -50.99
C ASN A 255 -7.21 -5.16 -49.64
N VAL A 256 -6.36 -6.18 -49.71
CA VAL A 256 -5.79 -6.88 -48.56
C VAL A 256 -5.11 -5.92 -47.59
N GLN A 257 -4.33 -4.97 -48.12
CA GLN A 257 -3.60 -3.98 -47.33
C GLN A 257 -4.54 -3.05 -46.54
N ILE A 258 -5.67 -2.66 -47.13
CA ILE A 258 -6.67 -1.84 -46.44
C ILE A 258 -7.30 -2.61 -45.28
N ILE A 259 -7.65 -3.90 -45.46
CA ILE A 259 -8.24 -4.69 -44.36
C ILE A 259 -7.22 -4.95 -43.25
N GLN A 260 -5.98 -5.26 -43.61
CA GLN A 260 -4.89 -5.42 -42.65
C GLN A 260 -4.75 -4.17 -41.77
N GLN A 261 -4.65 -2.99 -42.39
CA GLN A 261 -4.40 -1.75 -41.65
C GLN A 261 -5.63 -1.23 -40.91
N SER A 262 -6.82 -1.27 -41.51
CA SER A 262 -8.02 -0.63 -40.94
C SER A 262 -8.82 -1.53 -40.00
N VAL A 263 -8.69 -2.86 -40.14
CA VAL A 263 -9.48 -3.83 -39.37
C VAL A 263 -8.58 -4.68 -38.48
N LEU A 264 -7.61 -5.41 -39.04
CA LEU A 264 -6.84 -6.39 -38.25
C LEU A 264 -5.96 -5.72 -37.18
N LEU A 265 -5.25 -4.63 -37.52
CA LEU A 265 -4.38 -3.94 -36.55
C LEU A 265 -5.13 -3.47 -35.29
N LYS A 266 -6.40 -3.09 -35.40
CA LYS A 266 -7.22 -2.68 -34.25
C LYS A 266 -7.38 -3.79 -33.21
N TYR A 267 -7.37 -5.05 -33.65
CA TYR A 267 -7.53 -6.23 -32.81
C TYR A 267 -6.22 -6.92 -32.47
N LYS A 268 -5.07 -6.23 -32.58
CA LYS A 268 -3.74 -6.74 -32.18
C LYS A 268 -3.76 -7.37 -30.79
N TYR A 269 -4.47 -6.75 -29.83
CA TYR A 269 -4.53 -7.25 -28.45
C TYR A 269 -5.12 -8.66 -28.36
N PHE A 270 -6.04 -9.04 -29.24
CA PHE A 270 -6.61 -10.38 -29.26
C PHE A 270 -5.56 -11.45 -29.57
N MET A 271 -4.64 -11.18 -30.50
CA MET A 271 -3.53 -12.10 -30.81
C MET A 271 -2.59 -12.25 -29.62
N ARG A 272 -2.28 -11.14 -28.92
CA ARG A 272 -1.48 -11.16 -27.69
C ARG A 272 -2.16 -11.97 -26.58
N PHE A 273 -3.46 -11.79 -26.39
CA PHE A 273 -4.24 -12.54 -25.40
C PHE A 273 -4.26 -14.04 -25.71
N LEU A 274 -4.51 -14.41 -26.96
CA LEU A 274 -4.50 -15.81 -27.39
C LEU A 274 -3.12 -16.44 -27.21
N ARG A 275 -2.03 -15.72 -27.48
CA ARG A 275 -0.68 -16.23 -27.25
C ARG A 275 -0.42 -16.61 -25.80
N LEU A 276 -0.97 -15.84 -24.84
CA LEU A 276 -0.77 -16.07 -23.41
C LEU A 276 -1.69 -17.16 -22.85
N HIS A 277 -2.95 -17.19 -23.28
CA HIS A 277 -4.01 -18.02 -22.65
C HIS A 277 -4.47 -19.21 -23.50
N GLY A 278 -4.02 -19.31 -24.75
CA GLY A 278 -4.47 -20.32 -25.72
C GLY A 278 -3.51 -20.46 -26.90
N ALA A 279 -2.27 -20.88 -26.63
CA ALA A 279 -1.20 -21.01 -27.63
C ALA A 279 -1.61 -21.85 -28.85
N ASP A 280 -2.36 -22.94 -28.66
CA ASP A 280 -2.83 -23.80 -29.75
C ASP A 280 -3.73 -23.04 -30.75
N VAL A 281 -4.66 -22.24 -30.21
CA VAL A 281 -5.59 -21.42 -31.01
C VAL A 281 -4.86 -20.29 -31.73
N TYR A 282 -3.88 -19.69 -31.06
CA TYR A 282 -3.01 -18.70 -31.68
C TYR A 282 -2.25 -19.30 -32.87
N MET A 283 -1.64 -20.48 -32.70
CA MET A 283 -0.91 -21.18 -33.76
C MET A 283 -1.81 -21.57 -34.94
N GLU A 284 -3.05 -21.96 -34.66
CA GLU A 284 -4.06 -22.24 -35.68
C GLU A 284 -4.37 -20.99 -36.52
N ILE A 285 -4.71 -19.87 -35.87
CA ILE A 285 -5.04 -18.61 -36.58
C ILE A 285 -3.84 -18.11 -37.37
N ARG A 286 -2.63 -18.22 -36.80
CA ARG A 286 -1.38 -17.86 -37.48
C ARG A 286 -1.17 -18.69 -38.74
N SER A 287 -1.33 -20.02 -38.65
CA SER A 287 -1.21 -20.93 -39.79
C SER A 287 -2.25 -20.63 -40.87
N GLU A 288 -3.51 -20.45 -40.49
CA GLU A 288 -4.57 -20.07 -41.43
C GLU A 288 -4.29 -18.71 -42.10
N TYR A 289 -3.85 -17.70 -41.34
CA TYR A 289 -3.46 -16.41 -41.89
C TYR A 289 -2.35 -16.55 -42.93
N VAL A 290 -1.26 -17.24 -42.59
CA VAL A 290 -0.13 -17.50 -43.49
C VAL A 290 -0.59 -18.24 -44.76
N ASN A 291 -1.41 -19.29 -44.62
CA ASN A 291 -1.92 -20.07 -45.75
C ASN A 291 -2.80 -19.25 -46.69
N VAL A 292 -3.66 -18.39 -46.14
CA VAL A 292 -4.56 -17.54 -46.92
C VAL A 292 -3.78 -16.47 -47.66
N LEU A 293 -2.92 -15.75 -46.94
CA LEU A 293 -2.22 -14.62 -47.50
C LEU A 293 -1.13 -15.03 -48.49
N SER A 294 -0.37 -16.08 -48.20
CA SER A 294 0.60 -16.64 -49.15
C SER A 294 -0.06 -17.05 -50.46
N ARG A 295 -1.24 -17.70 -50.40
CA ARG A 295 -1.99 -18.11 -51.59
C ARG A 295 -2.50 -16.90 -52.40
N ILE A 296 -3.06 -15.90 -51.72
CA ILE A 296 -3.57 -14.68 -52.36
C ILE A 296 -2.43 -13.92 -53.03
N LEU A 297 -1.36 -13.60 -52.29
CA LEU A 297 -0.22 -12.87 -52.81
C LEU A 297 0.47 -13.66 -53.94
N ALA A 298 0.73 -14.96 -53.78
CA ALA A 298 1.33 -15.75 -54.86
C ALA A 298 0.44 -15.79 -56.12
N SER A 299 -0.89 -15.79 -55.97
CA SER A 299 -1.82 -15.67 -57.12
C SER A 299 -1.72 -14.30 -57.79
N HIS A 300 -1.63 -13.23 -57.02
CA HIS A 300 -1.42 -11.87 -57.54
C HIS A 300 -0.09 -11.76 -58.29
N PHE A 301 1.00 -12.28 -57.75
CA PHE A 301 2.31 -12.29 -58.41
C PHE A 301 2.29 -13.12 -59.70
N ARG A 302 1.70 -14.33 -59.72
CA ARG A 302 1.55 -15.11 -60.97
C ARG A 302 0.76 -14.37 -62.04
N THR A 303 -0.34 -13.72 -61.64
CA THR A 303 -1.18 -12.95 -62.57
C THR A 303 -0.43 -11.73 -63.11
N TYR A 304 0.30 -11.04 -62.23
CA TYR A 304 1.12 -9.88 -62.58
C TYR A 304 2.26 -10.26 -63.54
N LEU A 305 3.03 -11.30 -63.23
CA LEU A 305 4.08 -11.83 -64.10
C LEU A 305 3.53 -12.17 -65.48
N GLY A 306 2.50 -13.02 -65.54
CA GLY A 306 1.93 -13.44 -66.83
C GLY A 306 1.33 -12.29 -67.65
N ALA A 307 0.89 -11.20 -67.01
CA ALA A 307 0.48 -9.99 -67.72
C ALA A 307 1.69 -9.20 -68.26
N MET A 308 2.75 -9.09 -67.47
CA MET A 308 3.98 -8.38 -67.86
C MET A 308 4.73 -9.12 -68.98
N GLU A 309 4.80 -10.45 -68.93
CA GLU A 309 5.41 -11.29 -69.99
C GLU A 309 4.70 -11.11 -71.34
N LYS A 310 3.37 -11.03 -71.36
CA LYS A 310 2.60 -10.76 -72.59
C LYS A 310 2.92 -9.40 -73.20
N MET A 311 3.34 -8.43 -72.38
CA MET A 311 3.73 -7.09 -72.81
C MET A 311 5.22 -6.98 -73.14
N GLN A 312 5.98 -8.07 -73.10
CA GLN A 312 7.39 -8.08 -73.47
C GLN A 312 7.58 -7.75 -74.95
N ALA A 313 8.46 -6.79 -75.21
CA ALA A 313 8.95 -6.50 -76.55
C ALA A 313 9.89 -7.64 -77.00
N ALA A 314 9.69 -8.16 -78.21
CA ALA A 314 10.60 -9.15 -78.79
C ALA A 314 11.97 -8.49 -79.03
N VAL A 315 13.03 -9.07 -78.48
CA VAL A 315 14.40 -8.56 -78.63
C VAL A 315 14.92 -8.82 -80.04
N ALA A 316 14.68 -10.02 -80.57
CA ALA A 316 15.05 -10.43 -81.92
C ALA A 316 13.91 -11.23 -82.56
N GLY A 317 13.67 -11.01 -83.86
CA GLY A 317 12.70 -11.79 -84.63
C GLY A 317 13.40 -12.92 -85.40
N PRO A 318 12.65 -13.89 -85.99
CA PRO A 318 13.21 -14.98 -86.80
C PRO A 318 13.92 -14.52 -88.09
N THR A 319 13.93 -13.22 -88.37
CA THR A 319 14.63 -12.60 -89.51
C THR A 319 15.96 -11.94 -89.10
N ASP A 320 16.29 -11.97 -87.81
CA ASP A 320 17.45 -11.33 -87.19
C ASP A 320 18.56 -12.36 -86.92
N VAL A 321 18.91 -13.11 -87.97
CA VAL A 321 19.94 -14.13 -87.96
C VAL A 321 21.23 -13.54 -88.52
N LEU A 322 22.37 -13.85 -87.88
CA LEU A 322 23.70 -13.54 -88.43
C LEU A 322 23.84 -14.17 -89.82
N GLY A 323 23.96 -13.34 -90.85
CA GLY A 323 24.03 -13.78 -92.25
C GLY A 323 22.71 -13.77 -93.01
N ALA A 324 21.62 -13.22 -92.45
CA ALA A 324 20.46 -12.84 -93.26
C ALA A 324 20.96 -11.90 -94.39
N PRO A 325 20.65 -12.19 -95.66
CA PRO A 325 21.14 -11.35 -96.75
C PRO A 325 20.63 -9.93 -96.51
N GLU A 326 21.54 -8.96 -96.48
CA GLU A 326 21.18 -7.57 -96.70
C GLU A 326 20.49 -7.52 -98.08
N ALA A 327 19.16 -7.57 -98.08
CA ALA A 327 18.38 -7.27 -99.26
C ALA A 327 18.51 -5.76 -99.52
N GLY A 328 19.66 -5.38 -100.06
CA GLY A 328 20.09 -4.01 -100.30
C GLY A 328 21.38 -3.89 -101.11
N ALA A 329 22.17 -4.96 -101.24
CA ALA A 329 23.44 -4.91 -101.95
C ALA A 329 23.62 -6.08 -102.95
N SER A 330 22.71 -6.21 -103.93
CA SER A 330 23.06 -6.83 -105.20
C SER A 330 22.36 -6.10 -106.36
N GLY A 331 23.18 -5.55 -107.25
CA GLY A 331 22.73 -4.71 -108.35
C GLY A 331 21.97 -5.48 -109.42
N GLY A 332 21.20 -4.73 -110.20
CA GLY A 332 20.65 -5.18 -111.49
C GLY A 332 19.16 -4.94 -111.65
N GLY A 333 18.81 -3.81 -112.25
CA GLY A 333 17.63 -3.57 -113.09
C GLY A 333 16.29 -4.23 -112.74
N GLY A 334 15.36 -3.45 -112.18
CA GLY A 334 13.93 -3.58 -112.44
C GLY A 334 13.08 -4.21 -111.34
N ALA A 335 12.66 -3.41 -110.36
CA ALA A 335 11.37 -3.56 -109.67
C ALA A 335 11.10 -2.29 -108.83
N GLY A 336 10.36 -1.36 -109.42
CA GLY A 336 9.86 -0.18 -108.73
C GLY A 336 8.55 -0.43 -107.97
N LEU A 337 8.21 0.59 -107.17
CA LEU A 337 6.86 0.94 -106.69
C LEU A 337 6.25 0.23 -105.48
N GLY A 338 6.96 -0.68 -104.80
CA GLY A 338 6.51 -1.22 -103.49
C GLY A 338 6.97 -0.43 -102.25
N ALA A 339 8.06 0.34 -102.37
CA ALA A 339 8.79 0.90 -101.22
C ALA A 339 8.39 2.34 -100.81
N LEU A 340 7.40 2.96 -101.46
CA LEU A 340 7.04 4.38 -101.23
C LEU A 340 5.78 4.59 -100.36
N PHE A 341 5.00 3.55 -100.06
CA PHE A 341 3.71 3.68 -99.35
C PHE A 341 3.57 2.85 -98.06
N GLY A 342 4.63 2.18 -97.62
CA GLY A 342 4.67 1.56 -96.29
C GLY A 342 5.37 2.49 -95.31
N LYS A 343 4.71 2.85 -94.19
CA LYS A 343 5.41 3.41 -93.01
C LYS A 343 6.67 2.58 -92.81
N THR A 344 7.83 3.21 -92.87
CA THR A 344 9.14 2.60 -92.63
C THR A 344 9.13 1.97 -91.24
N ALA A 345 8.71 0.70 -91.18
CA ALA A 345 9.11 -0.19 -90.11
C ALA A 345 10.62 -0.34 -90.31
N VAL A 346 11.38 0.38 -89.48
CA VAL A 346 12.82 0.21 -89.35
C VAL A 346 13.04 -1.29 -89.16
N ARG A 347 13.58 -1.95 -90.18
CA ARG A 347 13.93 -3.37 -90.08
C ARG A 347 15.10 -3.42 -89.12
N ALA A 348 14.95 -4.14 -88.02
CA ALA A 348 16.03 -4.36 -87.07
C ALA A 348 17.19 -5.01 -87.85
N THR A 349 18.21 -4.21 -88.14
CA THR A 349 19.53 -4.75 -88.46
C THR A 349 20.07 -5.35 -87.17
N THR A 350 20.88 -6.40 -87.29
CA THR A 350 21.53 -7.07 -86.15
C THR A 350 22.22 -6.07 -85.20
N GLU A 351 22.72 -4.94 -85.71
CA GLU A 351 23.29 -3.85 -84.90
C GLU A 351 22.27 -3.13 -83.98
N ALA A 352 21.03 -2.92 -84.45
CA ALA A 352 19.98 -2.27 -83.65
C ALA A 352 19.50 -3.16 -82.50
N THR A 353 19.51 -4.48 -82.71
CA THR A 353 19.14 -5.51 -81.71
C THR A 353 20.10 -5.54 -80.52
N PHE A 354 21.40 -5.32 -80.77
CA PHE A 354 22.42 -5.24 -79.71
C PHE A 354 22.64 -3.82 -79.18
N SER A 355 21.99 -2.80 -79.74
CA SER A 355 22.10 -1.42 -79.25
C SER A 355 21.34 -1.25 -77.92
N LEU A 356 21.95 -0.58 -76.94
CA LEU A 356 21.29 -0.31 -75.66
C LEU A 356 20.16 0.72 -75.76
N GLY A 357 20.19 1.64 -76.74
CA GLY A 357 19.16 2.67 -76.93
C GLY A 357 18.80 3.41 -75.63
N GLU A 358 17.51 3.57 -75.36
CA GLU A 358 16.99 4.18 -74.13
C GLU A 358 16.86 3.18 -72.95
N ARG A 359 17.34 1.93 -73.08
CA ARG A 359 17.20 0.91 -72.00
C ARG A 359 17.99 1.29 -70.75
N ALA A 360 19.05 2.07 -70.88
CA ALA A 360 19.80 2.61 -69.75
C ALA A 360 18.96 3.56 -68.87
N ALA A 361 17.92 4.21 -69.43
CA ALA A 361 17.04 5.10 -68.70
C ALA A 361 16.18 4.39 -67.64
N VAL A 362 16.19 3.05 -67.59
CA VAL A 362 15.56 2.28 -66.50
C VAL A 362 16.26 2.50 -65.16
N LEU A 363 17.57 2.76 -65.18
CA LEU A 363 18.37 3.02 -63.97
C LEU A 363 17.95 4.32 -63.27
N ASP A 364 17.56 5.35 -64.04
CA ASP A 364 17.02 6.61 -63.50
C ASP A 364 15.58 6.47 -62.98
N GLN A 365 14.98 5.30 -63.14
CA GLN A 365 13.58 5.01 -62.83
C GLN A 365 13.43 3.94 -61.76
N LEU A 366 14.48 3.63 -61.00
CA LEU A 366 14.48 2.62 -59.96
C LEU A 366 13.43 2.87 -58.87
N ASP A 367 13.12 4.13 -58.55
CA ASP A 367 12.18 4.48 -57.47
C ASP A 367 10.72 4.69 -57.90
N LYS A 368 10.44 4.67 -59.21
CA LYS A 368 9.07 4.90 -59.71
C LYS A 368 8.08 3.82 -59.22
N PRO A 369 6.77 4.09 -59.15
CA PRO A 369 5.80 3.03 -58.81
C PRO A 369 5.84 1.90 -59.86
N ALA A 370 5.47 0.69 -59.44
CA ALA A 370 5.34 -0.44 -60.37
C ALA A 370 4.23 -0.16 -61.41
N ILE A 371 4.42 -0.63 -62.64
CA ILE A 371 3.43 -0.49 -63.72
C ILE A 371 2.17 -1.28 -63.37
N ILE A 372 1.00 -0.68 -63.58
CA ILE A 372 -0.30 -1.34 -63.41
C ILE A 372 -0.63 -2.09 -64.72
N PRO A 373 -0.67 -3.44 -64.75
CA PRO A 373 -0.74 -4.18 -66.01
C PRO A 373 -2.00 -3.89 -66.83
N HIS A 374 -3.17 -3.75 -66.18
CA HIS A 374 -4.42 -3.44 -66.88
C HIS A 374 -4.41 -2.11 -67.64
N MET A 375 -3.71 -1.09 -67.11
CA MET A 375 -3.59 0.21 -67.77
C MET A 375 -2.64 0.12 -68.97
N ALA A 376 -1.51 -0.56 -68.78
CA ALA A 376 -0.50 -0.72 -69.83
C ALA A 376 -1.00 -1.61 -70.98
N GLU A 377 -1.79 -2.64 -70.68
CA GLU A 377 -2.42 -3.52 -71.67
C GLU A 377 -3.47 -2.77 -72.51
N TYR A 378 -4.28 -1.92 -71.88
CA TYR A 378 -5.23 -1.06 -72.59
C TYR A 378 -4.55 -0.07 -73.55
N GLU A 379 -3.40 0.46 -73.14
CA GLU A 379 -2.59 1.36 -73.96
C GLU A 379 -1.75 0.63 -75.03
N GLY A 380 -1.75 -0.71 -75.04
CA GLY A 380 -1.00 -1.53 -75.99
C GLY A 380 0.52 -1.35 -75.90
N ARG A 381 1.03 -0.92 -74.74
CA ARG A 381 2.46 -0.65 -74.55
C ARG A 381 3.24 -1.96 -74.49
N LYS A 382 4.40 -2.00 -75.16
CA LYS A 382 5.38 -3.08 -75.03
C LYS A 382 6.63 -2.57 -74.31
N PHE A 383 7.20 -3.40 -73.47
CA PHE A 383 8.34 -3.04 -72.63
C PHE A 383 9.55 -3.92 -72.90
N PRO A 384 10.78 -3.37 -72.84
CA PRO A 384 11.97 -4.19 -72.82
C PRO A 384 12.04 -4.98 -71.50
N TYR A 385 12.77 -6.10 -71.51
CA TYR A 385 12.82 -7.01 -70.35
C TYR A 385 13.35 -6.32 -69.08
N GLU A 386 14.27 -5.35 -69.18
CA GLU A 386 14.78 -4.59 -68.03
C GLU A 386 13.67 -3.87 -67.27
N VAL A 387 12.71 -3.30 -68.00
CA VAL A 387 11.56 -2.62 -67.40
C VAL A 387 10.66 -3.64 -66.70
N ILE A 388 10.41 -4.80 -67.30
CA ILE A 388 9.62 -5.87 -66.68
C ILE A 388 10.29 -6.34 -65.40
N PHE A 389 11.57 -6.70 -65.47
CA PHE A 389 12.39 -7.14 -64.35
C PHE A 389 12.35 -6.13 -63.20
N ARG A 390 12.60 -4.85 -63.49
CA ARG A 390 12.54 -3.75 -62.51
C ARG A 390 11.17 -3.64 -61.85
N ASN A 391 10.09 -3.74 -62.62
CA ASN A 391 8.73 -3.58 -62.09
C ASN A 391 8.29 -4.78 -61.24
N VAL A 392 8.70 -6.01 -61.58
CA VAL A 392 8.48 -7.20 -60.75
C VAL A 392 9.21 -7.06 -59.41
N HIS A 393 10.49 -6.67 -59.43
CA HIS A 393 11.29 -6.51 -58.21
C HIS A 393 10.83 -5.34 -57.35
N LYS A 394 10.39 -4.23 -57.97
CA LYS A 394 9.80 -3.10 -57.23
C LYS A 394 8.52 -3.51 -56.51
N LEU A 395 7.61 -4.19 -57.21
CA LEU A 395 6.38 -4.71 -56.60
C LEU A 395 6.69 -5.71 -55.48
N LEU A 396 7.67 -6.60 -55.68
CA LEU A 396 8.11 -7.55 -54.67
C LEU A 396 8.63 -6.85 -53.42
N LEU A 397 9.49 -5.84 -53.59
CA LEU A 397 10.08 -5.09 -52.47
C LEU A 397 9.05 -4.26 -51.71
N ASP A 398 8.16 -3.58 -52.43
CA ASP A 398 7.09 -2.78 -51.81
C ASP A 398 6.14 -3.68 -51.01
N THR A 399 5.78 -4.85 -51.57
CA THR A 399 4.94 -5.84 -50.90
C THR A 399 5.66 -6.47 -49.70
N ALA A 400 6.94 -6.85 -49.85
CA ALA A 400 7.75 -7.38 -48.76
C ALA A 400 7.81 -6.41 -47.59
N THR A 401 8.03 -5.12 -47.89
CA THR A 401 8.14 -4.07 -46.87
C THR A 401 6.82 -3.87 -46.14
N SER A 402 5.70 -3.75 -46.88
CA SER A 402 4.39 -3.55 -46.26
C SER A 402 3.96 -4.73 -45.40
N GLU A 403 4.17 -5.96 -45.88
CA GLU A 403 3.78 -7.17 -45.16
C GLU A 403 4.71 -7.45 -43.97
N PHE A 404 6.00 -7.14 -44.09
CA PHE A 404 6.94 -7.24 -42.96
C PHE A 404 6.53 -6.32 -41.82
N LEU A 405 6.25 -5.04 -42.12
CA LEU A 405 5.79 -4.07 -41.12
C LEU A 405 4.49 -4.54 -40.48
N PHE A 406 3.52 -5.02 -41.28
CA PHE A 406 2.28 -5.55 -40.74
C PHE A 406 2.51 -6.77 -39.83
N CYS A 407 3.34 -7.73 -40.24
CA CYS A 407 3.64 -8.93 -39.44
C CYS A 407 4.33 -8.58 -38.13
N ALA A 408 5.30 -7.66 -38.15
CA ALA A 408 5.98 -7.18 -36.95
C ALA A 408 4.99 -6.47 -36.00
N ASP A 409 4.11 -5.65 -36.55
CA ASP A 409 3.12 -4.92 -35.74
C ASP A 409 2.04 -5.85 -35.18
N PHE A 410 1.45 -6.73 -36.00
CA PHE A 410 0.27 -7.52 -35.62
C PHE A 410 0.59 -8.75 -34.77
N PHE A 411 1.71 -9.44 -35.03
CA PHE A 411 2.10 -10.66 -34.30
C PHE A 411 3.12 -10.41 -33.17
N ASP A 412 3.48 -9.14 -32.90
CA ASP A 412 4.62 -8.72 -32.08
C ASP A 412 5.99 -9.10 -32.70
N GLU A 413 7.04 -8.35 -32.34
CA GLU A 413 8.37 -8.45 -32.99
C GLU A 413 8.98 -9.86 -32.98
N ASP A 414 8.78 -10.62 -31.89
CA ASP A 414 9.36 -11.97 -31.72
C ASP A 414 8.79 -13.01 -32.69
N GLU A 415 7.50 -12.91 -33.03
CA GLU A 415 6.77 -13.88 -33.86
C GLU A 415 6.52 -13.35 -35.28
N GLY A 416 6.60 -12.05 -35.50
CA GLY A 416 6.37 -11.42 -36.80
C GLY A 416 7.33 -11.88 -37.88
N LEU A 417 8.62 -12.06 -37.56
CA LEU A 417 9.64 -12.48 -38.53
C LEU A 417 9.43 -13.93 -39.03
N PRO A 418 9.22 -14.94 -38.17
CA PRO A 418 8.83 -16.28 -38.60
C PRO A 418 7.58 -16.30 -39.49
N VAL A 419 6.53 -15.56 -39.09
CA VAL A 419 5.27 -15.48 -39.85
C VAL A 419 5.50 -14.89 -41.23
N PHE A 420 6.25 -13.79 -41.31
CA PHE A 420 6.61 -13.16 -42.57
C PHE A 420 7.38 -14.12 -43.48
N ARG A 421 8.39 -14.81 -42.96
CA ARG A 421 9.20 -15.77 -43.73
C ARG A 421 8.34 -16.88 -44.33
N ASP A 422 7.49 -17.49 -43.50
CA ASP A 422 6.67 -18.63 -43.92
C ASP A 422 5.60 -18.20 -44.94
N MET A 423 5.08 -16.97 -44.80
CA MET A 423 4.14 -16.37 -45.75
C MET A 423 4.80 -15.95 -47.07
N PHE A 424 6.01 -15.39 -47.02
CA PHE A 424 6.67 -14.78 -48.17
C PHE A 424 7.44 -15.80 -49.01
N GLY A 425 7.84 -16.94 -48.44
CA GLY A 425 8.55 -18.01 -49.15
C GLY A 425 7.91 -18.45 -50.47
N PRO A 426 6.59 -18.76 -50.51
CA PRO A 426 5.89 -19.11 -51.75
C PRO A 426 5.90 -18.01 -52.82
N ILE A 427 5.96 -16.74 -52.42
CA ILE A 427 6.00 -15.59 -53.33
C ILE A 427 7.38 -15.50 -53.99
N VAL A 428 8.44 -15.63 -53.19
CA VAL A 428 9.82 -15.69 -53.68
C VAL A 428 9.99 -16.84 -54.66
N ALA A 429 9.48 -18.04 -54.34
CA ALA A 429 9.56 -19.20 -55.23
C ALA A 429 8.87 -18.98 -56.59
N VAL A 430 7.77 -18.20 -56.63
CA VAL A 430 7.10 -17.83 -57.89
C VAL A 430 8.01 -16.93 -58.73
N VAL A 431 8.60 -15.90 -58.11
CA VAL A 431 9.48 -14.95 -58.82
C VAL A 431 10.79 -15.60 -59.26
N GLU A 432 11.39 -16.44 -58.41
CA GLU A 432 12.60 -17.20 -58.75
C GLU A 432 12.34 -18.23 -59.86
N GLY A 433 11.19 -18.91 -59.83
CA GLY A 433 10.81 -19.86 -60.88
C GLY A 433 10.64 -19.20 -62.24
N ASP A 434 10.04 -18.02 -62.28
CA ASP A 434 9.92 -17.21 -63.49
C ASP A 434 11.27 -16.70 -64.00
N LEU A 435 12.13 -16.23 -63.10
CA LEU A 435 13.48 -15.81 -63.45
C LEU A 435 14.30 -16.96 -64.02
N ALA A 436 14.19 -18.15 -63.41
CA ALA A 436 14.86 -19.35 -63.88
C ALA A 436 14.36 -19.78 -65.27
N ALA A 437 13.04 -19.72 -65.52
CA ALA A 437 12.47 -20.02 -66.83
C ALA A 437 12.97 -19.05 -67.91
N ASN A 438 13.09 -17.76 -67.58
CA ASN A 438 13.59 -16.72 -68.49
C ASN A 438 15.12 -16.80 -68.71
N LEU A 439 15.89 -17.31 -67.75
CA LEU A 439 17.34 -17.55 -67.88
C LEU A 439 17.68 -18.86 -68.60
N GLN A 440 16.79 -19.85 -68.56
CA GLN A 440 16.92 -21.15 -69.24
C GLN A 440 16.41 -21.11 -70.70
N LEU A 441 16.72 -20.03 -71.43
CA LEU A 441 16.53 -20.02 -72.88
C LEU A 441 17.45 -21.10 -73.52
N PRO A 442 16.91 -21.97 -74.39
CA PRO A 442 17.69 -23.00 -75.10
C PRO A 442 18.73 -22.42 -76.07
#